data_AF-A0ABD5SQN4-F1
#
_entry.id   AF-A0ABD5SQN4-F1
#
_cell.length_a   1.000
_cell.length_b   1.000
_cell.length_c   1.000
_cell.angle_alpha   90.00
_cell.angle_beta   90.00
_cell.angle_gamma   90.00
#
_symmetry.space_group_name_H-M   'P 1'
#
loop_
_entity.id
_entity.type
_entity.pdbx_description
1 polymer ?
#
loop_
_entity_poly.entity_id
_entity_poly.type
_entity_poly.pdbx_seq_one_letter_code
_entity_poly.pdbx_strand_id
1 'polypeptide(L)'
;MAEERDKMSQQVESTTNESAYSRRHALRAGTGVAATAFGVAALGGQAAAHFPEDLEIDVRPDCDINRIDLENRDLIPVAVFQTDEFDPANEPVRYRFGAPDTVSNGDGARPVDDGYYVDLNGDDQADLLMFFRTDETGFDSEDSTARLVWERTEEGQHGLAGTATLTIVG
;
A
#
# COMPACT_ATOMS: atom_id res chain seq x y z
N MET A 1 20.69 17.69 67.19
CA MET A 1 20.97 17.35 65.79
C MET A 1 20.38 18.48 64.96
N ALA A 2 20.99 19.67 64.95
CA ALA A 2 22.24 20.06 64.30
C ALA A 2 22.10 20.17 62.77
N GLU A 3 22.11 21.43 62.34
CA GLU A 3 22.19 22.02 60.99
C GLU A 3 23.38 21.53 60.13
N GLU A 4 23.42 22.08 58.90
CA GLU A 4 24.47 22.08 57.86
C GLU A 4 24.21 21.13 56.69
N ARG A 5 24.43 21.46 55.42
CA ARG A 5 25.02 22.61 54.69
C ARG A 5 24.66 22.38 53.21
N ASP A 6 24.14 23.35 52.49
CA ASP A 6 24.92 24.27 51.63
C ASP A 6 25.54 23.59 50.40
N LYS A 7 25.00 23.84 49.19
CA LYS A 7 25.79 24.41 48.08
C LYS A 7 24.95 24.72 46.83
N MET A 8 24.86 26.02 46.61
CA MET A 8 24.84 26.73 45.34
C MET A 8 25.69 26.08 44.23
N SER A 9 25.19 26.02 42.99
CA SER A 9 25.93 26.40 41.77
C SER A 9 25.09 26.25 40.48
N GLN A 10 24.83 27.41 39.84
CA GLN A 10 24.91 27.70 38.39
C GLN A 10 23.89 26.98 37.47
N GLN A 11 22.84 27.63 36.93
CA GLN A 11 22.82 28.64 35.84
C GLN A 11 23.70 28.16 34.65
N VAL A 12 23.18 27.87 33.44
CA VAL A 12 22.79 28.81 32.36
C VAL A 12 21.94 28.02 31.34
N GLU A 13 20.67 28.39 31.13
CA GLU A 13 20.07 28.98 29.90
C GLU A 13 20.43 28.24 28.58
N SER A 14 19.50 27.86 27.70
CA SER A 14 18.61 28.78 27.01
C SER A 14 17.56 28.04 26.17
N THR A 15 16.38 28.67 26.06
CA THR A 15 15.48 28.74 24.89
C THR A 15 14.82 27.43 24.42
N THR A 16 13.53 27.19 24.61
CA THR A 16 12.33 27.82 23.98
C THR A 16 11.52 26.60 23.53
N ASN A 17 10.25 26.36 23.85
CA ASN A 17 9.12 27.26 23.76
C ASN A 17 8.01 26.76 24.68
N GLU A 18 7.34 27.69 25.34
CA GLU A 18 6.01 27.51 25.90
C GLU A 18 5.06 27.01 24.79
N SER A 19 4.12 26.14 25.09
CA SER A 19 2.81 26.65 25.44
C SER A 19 2.14 25.70 26.42
N ALA A 20 2.12 26.18 27.66
CA ALA A 20 1.25 25.71 28.70
C ALA A 20 -0.21 25.80 28.24
N TYR A 21 -0.97 24.72 28.41
CA TYR A 21 -2.40 24.85 28.67
C TYR A 21 -2.73 24.28 30.05
N SER A 22 -2.63 25.22 31.01
CA SER A 22 -3.54 25.49 32.11
C SER A 22 -4.00 24.32 33.00
N ARG A 23 -3.45 24.32 34.22
CA ARG A 23 -3.91 23.52 35.36
C ARG A 23 -5.12 24.17 36.03
N ARG A 24 -6.19 23.37 36.11
CA ARG A 24 -7.22 23.29 37.18
C ARG A 24 -8.09 24.52 37.44
N HIS A 25 -9.39 24.34 37.17
CA HIS A 25 -10.41 24.84 38.09
C HIS A 25 -11.38 23.70 38.41
N ALA A 26 -11.45 23.34 39.69
CA ALA A 26 -12.39 22.34 40.20
C ALA A 26 -13.81 22.94 40.17
N LEU A 27 -14.78 22.19 39.66
CA LEU A 27 -16.20 22.49 39.84
C LEU A 27 -16.89 21.34 40.58
N ARG A 28 -17.66 21.77 41.58
CA ARG A 28 -18.40 21.00 42.56
C ARG A 28 -19.54 20.20 41.91
N ALA A 29 -19.92 19.12 42.59
CA ALA A 29 -20.92 18.13 42.21
C ALA A 29 -22.31 18.70 41.87
N GLY A 30 -22.95 18.08 40.88
CA GLY A 30 -24.39 18.15 40.61
C GLY A 30 -24.84 16.85 39.96
N THR A 31 -25.68 16.08 40.66
CA THR A 31 -26.29 14.84 40.19
C THR A 31 -27.28 15.08 39.05
N GLY A 32 -27.08 14.39 37.93
CA GLY A 32 -28.01 14.33 36.80
C GLY A 32 -27.67 13.14 35.90
N VAL A 33 -28.64 12.28 35.62
CA VAL A 33 -28.48 11.05 34.83
C VAL A 33 -28.15 11.40 33.38
N ALA A 34 -27.06 10.87 32.81
CA ALA A 34 -26.74 11.02 31.40
C ALA A 34 -26.12 9.74 30.84
N ALA A 35 -26.62 9.34 29.67
CA ALA A 35 -26.45 8.03 29.04
C ALA A 35 -25.00 7.65 28.71
N THR A 36 -24.75 6.35 28.71
CA THR A 36 -23.53 5.73 28.17
C THR A 36 -23.35 6.12 26.71
N ALA A 37 -22.26 6.82 26.39
CA ALA A 37 -21.73 6.87 25.03
C ALA A 37 -20.21 7.10 25.12
N PHE A 38 -19.45 6.01 25.32
CA PHE A 38 -18.05 6.00 24.92
C PHE A 38 -18.02 5.99 23.39
N GLY A 39 -18.12 7.18 22.80
CA GLY A 39 -17.88 7.37 21.37
C GLY A 39 -16.37 7.39 21.12
N VAL A 40 -15.77 6.21 20.92
CA VAL A 40 -14.46 6.15 20.28
C VAL A 40 -14.72 6.31 18.79
N ALA A 41 -14.58 7.54 18.29
CA ALA A 41 -14.44 7.75 16.86
C ALA A 41 -13.07 7.18 16.46
N ALA A 42 -13.04 5.92 16.03
CA ALA A 42 -11.91 5.40 15.29
C ALA A 42 -11.89 6.16 13.96
N LEU A 43 -11.11 7.23 13.88
CA LEU A 43 -10.71 7.81 12.61
C LEU A 43 -9.76 6.80 11.97
N GLY A 44 -10.33 5.79 11.31
CA GLY A 44 -9.62 4.92 10.39
C GLY A 44 -9.22 5.76 9.18
N GLY A 45 -8.23 6.63 9.35
CA GLY A 45 -7.55 7.24 8.22
C GLY A 45 -6.77 6.13 7.55
N GLN A 46 -7.31 5.58 6.46
CA GLN A 46 -6.51 4.78 5.55
C GLN A 46 -5.49 5.74 4.96
N ALA A 47 -4.27 5.73 5.48
CA ALA A 47 -3.15 6.22 4.71
C ALA A 47 -3.15 5.36 3.45
N ALA A 48 -3.34 5.98 2.28
CA ALA A 48 -3.10 5.29 1.02
C ALA A 48 -1.68 4.73 1.10
N ALA A 49 -1.55 3.41 1.03
CA ALA A 49 -0.26 2.77 1.14
C ALA A 49 0.63 3.28 -0.01
N HIS A 50 1.80 3.80 0.33
CA HIS A 50 2.77 4.24 -0.66
C HIS A 50 3.59 3.03 -1.08
N PHE A 51 3.39 2.56 -2.31
CA PHE A 51 4.16 1.48 -2.92
C PHE A 51 5.23 2.09 -3.83
N PRO A 52 6.53 1.92 -3.50
CA PRO A 52 7.62 2.24 -4.43
C PRO A 52 7.47 1.49 -5.76
N GLU A 53 7.82 2.14 -6.87
CA GLU A 53 7.76 1.57 -8.22
C GLU A 53 9.00 0.72 -8.53
N ASP A 54 9.21 -0.34 -7.76
CA ASP A 54 10.39 -1.21 -7.87
C ASP A 54 10.03 -2.65 -8.32
N LEU A 55 8.81 -2.90 -8.84
CA LEU A 55 8.51 -4.13 -9.57
C LEU A 55 8.72 -3.94 -11.06
N GLU A 56 9.56 -4.77 -11.64
CA GLU A 56 9.64 -4.91 -13.10
C GLU A 56 8.54 -5.87 -13.57
N ILE A 57 7.66 -5.38 -14.44
CA ILE A 57 6.49 -6.12 -14.90
C ILE A 57 6.37 -6.08 -16.42
N ASP A 58 5.74 -7.12 -16.97
CA ASP A 58 5.30 -7.13 -18.35
C ASP A 58 3.84 -7.58 -18.45
N VAL A 59 3.03 -6.85 -19.22
CA VAL A 59 1.61 -7.15 -19.42
C VAL A 59 1.45 -7.80 -20.78
N ARG A 60 1.17 -9.10 -20.77
CA ARG A 60 1.21 -9.98 -21.94
C ARG A 60 2.61 -10.17 -22.50
N PRO A 61 3.44 -10.92 -21.75
CA PRO A 61 4.73 -11.35 -22.27
C PRO A 61 4.59 -12.03 -23.65
N ASP A 62 5.65 -11.89 -24.45
CA ASP A 62 5.75 -12.32 -25.86
C ASP A 62 4.84 -11.57 -26.86
N CYS A 63 4.14 -10.51 -26.44
CA CYS A 63 3.36 -9.67 -27.36
C CYS A 63 4.09 -8.35 -27.65
N ASP A 64 4.09 -7.92 -28.93
CA ASP A 64 4.65 -6.61 -29.32
C ASP A 64 3.88 -5.42 -28.71
N ILE A 65 2.61 -5.64 -28.34
CA ILE A 65 1.73 -4.62 -27.75
C ILE A 65 0.86 -5.19 -26.63
N ASN A 66 0.69 -4.38 -25.59
CA ASN A 66 -0.12 -4.71 -24.41
C ASN A 66 -1.59 -4.32 -24.64
N ARG A 67 -2.21 -4.89 -25.67
CA ARG A 67 -3.57 -4.58 -26.13
C ARG A 67 -4.65 -5.35 -25.37
N ILE A 68 -5.34 -4.78 -24.40
CA ILE A 68 -6.44 -5.48 -23.70
C ILE A 68 -7.76 -5.24 -24.42
N ASP A 69 -8.52 -6.31 -24.67
CA ASP A 69 -9.87 -6.25 -25.23
C ASP A 69 -10.90 -6.40 -24.12
N LEU A 70 -11.69 -5.35 -23.88
CA LEU A 70 -12.69 -5.33 -22.80
C LEU A 70 -13.98 -6.07 -23.16
N GLU A 71 -14.28 -6.27 -24.44
CA GLU A 71 -15.43 -7.08 -24.85
C GLU A 71 -15.13 -8.57 -24.67
N ASN A 72 -13.86 -8.94 -24.84
CA ASN A 72 -13.39 -10.28 -24.61
C ASN A 72 -12.97 -10.49 -23.14
N ARG A 73 -13.84 -11.14 -22.35
CA ARG A 73 -13.67 -11.41 -20.91
C ARG A 73 -12.65 -12.52 -20.60
N ASP A 74 -11.51 -12.46 -21.28
CA ASP A 74 -10.42 -13.41 -21.11
C ASP A 74 -9.59 -13.10 -19.86
N LEU A 75 -8.51 -13.88 -19.71
CA LEU A 75 -7.47 -13.63 -18.72
C LEU A 75 -6.37 -12.76 -19.33
N ILE A 76 -5.86 -11.82 -18.55
CA ILE A 76 -4.71 -10.99 -18.87
C ILE A 76 -3.48 -11.64 -18.21
N PRO A 77 -2.53 -12.19 -18.98
CA PRO A 77 -1.25 -12.62 -18.44
C PRO A 77 -0.41 -11.42 -18.03
N VAL A 78 0.20 -11.48 -16.85
CA VAL A 78 1.13 -10.47 -16.34
C VAL A 78 2.32 -11.18 -15.71
N ALA A 79 3.51 -10.81 -16.16
CA ALA A 79 4.78 -11.28 -15.60
C ALA A 79 5.31 -10.28 -14.56
N VAL A 80 5.94 -10.81 -13.53
CA VAL A 80 6.83 -10.06 -12.63
C VAL A 80 8.21 -10.66 -12.79
N PHE A 81 9.16 -9.87 -13.27
CA PHE A 81 10.52 -10.35 -13.49
C PHE A 81 11.30 -10.44 -12.19
N GLN A 82 12.18 -11.42 -12.11
CA GLN A 82 13.17 -11.49 -11.06
C GLN A 82 14.18 -10.34 -11.25
N THR A 83 14.54 -9.66 -10.16
CA THR A 83 15.62 -8.66 -10.15
C THR A 83 16.53 -8.85 -8.94
N ASP A 84 17.64 -8.12 -8.90
CA ASP A 84 18.52 -8.09 -7.72
C ASP A 84 17.79 -7.60 -6.44
N GLU A 85 16.74 -6.78 -6.62
CA GLU A 85 15.94 -6.19 -5.54
C GLU A 85 14.71 -7.01 -5.15
N PHE A 86 14.15 -7.81 -6.07
CA PHE A 86 12.91 -8.54 -5.85
C PHE A 86 12.91 -9.92 -6.49
N ASP A 87 12.67 -10.95 -5.68
CA ASP A 87 12.57 -12.34 -6.14
C ASP A 87 11.14 -12.87 -5.91
N PRO A 88 10.30 -12.94 -6.96
CA PRO A 88 8.91 -13.36 -6.81
C PRO A 88 8.76 -14.84 -6.41
N ALA A 89 9.81 -15.67 -6.56
CA ALA A 89 9.77 -17.08 -6.13
C ALA A 89 9.91 -17.27 -4.63
N ASN A 90 10.41 -16.26 -3.92
CA ASN A 90 10.59 -16.28 -2.47
C ASN A 90 9.56 -15.42 -1.72
N GLU A 91 8.60 -14.82 -2.43
CA GLU A 91 7.59 -13.94 -1.87
C GLU A 91 6.17 -14.53 -1.99
N PRO A 92 5.25 -14.22 -1.06
CA PRO A 92 3.88 -14.69 -1.14
C PRO A 92 3.14 -14.03 -2.31
N VAL A 93 2.31 -14.81 -3.00
CA VAL A 93 1.45 -14.35 -4.10
C VAL A 93 0.31 -13.50 -3.54
N ARG A 94 0.56 -12.19 -3.44
CA ARG A 94 -0.37 -11.18 -2.88
C ARG A 94 -0.49 -9.98 -3.80
N TYR A 95 -0.81 -10.27 -5.06
CA TYR A 95 -0.84 -9.26 -6.11
C TYR A 95 -2.23 -8.72 -6.35
N ARG A 96 -2.29 -7.52 -6.91
CA ARG A 96 -3.51 -6.85 -7.35
C ARG A 96 -3.22 -6.03 -8.60
N PHE A 97 -4.00 -6.26 -9.65
CA PHE A 97 -3.78 -5.72 -10.98
C PHE A 97 -5.00 -4.97 -11.50
N GLY A 98 -4.76 -3.87 -12.21
CA GLY A 98 -5.83 -3.18 -12.93
C GLY A 98 -5.55 -1.72 -13.22
N ALA A 99 -6.64 -0.96 -13.41
CA ALA A 99 -6.57 0.49 -13.61
C ALA A 99 -5.91 1.17 -12.40
N PRO A 100 -5.00 2.15 -12.58
CA PRO A 100 -4.25 2.75 -11.50
C PRO A 100 -5.12 3.30 -10.37
N ASP A 101 -6.24 3.96 -10.70
CA ASP A 101 -7.17 4.51 -9.71
C ASP A 101 -7.91 3.39 -8.95
N THR A 102 -8.36 2.36 -9.66
CA THR A 102 -8.98 1.16 -9.06
C THR A 102 -8.04 0.49 -8.07
N VAL A 103 -6.80 0.23 -8.49
CA VAL A 103 -5.77 -0.39 -7.64
C VAL A 103 -5.39 0.49 -6.44
N SER A 104 -5.29 1.81 -6.65
CA SER A 104 -4.95 2.76 -5.58
C SER A 104 -6.04 2.84 -4.50
N ASN A 105 -7.29 2.52 -4.84
CA ASN A 105 -8.41 2.42 -3.89
C ASN A 105 -8.47 1.07 -3.16
N GLY A 106 -7.56 0.14 -3.45
CA GLY A 106 -7.53 -1.20 -2.87
C GLY A 106 -8.41 -2.23 -3.58
N ASP A 107 -8.97 -1.89 -4.74
CA ASP A 107 -9.73 -2.77 -5.62
C ASP A 107 -8.85 -3.29 -6.78
N GLY A 108 -9.43 -4.03 -7.73
CA GLY A 108 -8.71 -4.61 -8.86
C GLY A 108 -8.56 -6.12 -8.74
N ALA A 109 -8.15 -6.75 -9.84
CA ALA A 109 -8.13 -8.18 -10.00
C ALA A 109 -7.05 -8.83 -9.13
N ARG A 110 -7.40 -9.95 -8.49
CA ARG A 110 -6.45 -10.88 -7.88
C ARG A 110 -6.04 -11.95 -8.91
N PRO A 111 -4.84 -12.55 -8.79
CA PRO A 111 -4.48 -13.63 -9.68
C PRO A 111 -5.42 -14.83 -9.47
N VAL A 112 -5.75 -15.55 -10.54
CA VAL A 112 -6.70 -16.68 -10.49
C VAL A 112 -6.12 -17.93 -9.82
N ASP A 113 -4.80 -18.02 -9.72
CA ASP A 113 -4.02 -19.07 -9.07
C ASP A 113 -2.69 -18.49 -8.52
N ASP A 114 -1.80 -19.35 -8.04
CA ASP A 114 -0.48 -18.96 -7.53
C ASP A 114 0.53 -18.60 -8.63
N GLY A 115 0.13 -18.65 -9.91
CA GLY A 115 0.99 -18.39 -11.06
C GLY A 115 1.92 -19.54 -11.44
N TYR A 116 2.82 -19.24 -12.38
CA TYR A 116 3.80 -20.17 -12.93
C TYR A 116 5.19 -19.53 -12.88
N TYR A 117 6.16 -20.30 -12.40
CA TYR A 117 7.56 -19.89 -12.40
C TYR A 117 8.22 -20.29 -13.71
N VAL A 118 8.59 -19.31 -14.53
CA VAL A 118 9.12 -19.48 -15.89
C VAL A 118 10.16 -18.39 -16.13
N ASP A 119 11.27 -18.72 -16.79
CA ASP A 119 12.20 -17.72 -17.33
C ASP A 119 11.61 -17.15 -18.63
N LEU A 120 11.13 -15.90 -18.60
CA LEU A 120 10.46 -15.25 -19.72
C LEU A 120 11.39 -14.31 -20.51
N ASN A 121 12.47 -13.83 -19.89
CA ASN A 121 13.39 -12.86 -20.49
C ASN A 121 14.73 -13.50 -20.95
N GLY A 122 14.98 -14.76 -20.59
CA GLY A 122 16.15 -15.56 -20.98
C GLY A 122 17.39 -15.32 -20.13
N ASP A 123 17.23 -14.93 -18.86
CA ASP A 123 18.34 -14.66 -17.93
C ASP A 123 18.68 -15.81 -16.97
N ASP A 124 18.05 -16.99 -17.16
CA ASP A 124 18.15 -18.16 -16.28
C ASP A 124 17.61 -17.94 -14.84
N GLN A 125 16.87 -16.85 -14.59
CA GLN A 125 16.17 -16.57 -13.33
C GLN A 125 14.67 -16.85 -13.49
N ALA A 126 14.00 -17.22 -12.40
CA ALA A 126 12.60 -17.61 -12.44
C ALA A 126 11.70 -16.39 -12.23
N ASP A 127 10.97 -16.00 -13.28
CA ASP A 127 9.93 -14.97 -13.21
C ASP A 127 8.61 -15.58 -12.75
N LEU A 128 7.67 -14.73 -12.32
CA LEU A 128 6.32 -15.15 -11.97
C LEU A 128 5.32 -14.69 -13.03
N LEU A 129 4.73 -15.65 -13.74
CA LEU A 129 3.61 -15.43 -14.66
C LEU A 129 2.28 -15.67 -13.95
N MET A 130 1.43 -14.65 -13.90
CA MET A 130 0.09 -14.71 -13.31
C MET A 130 -0.98 -14.37 -14.34
N PHE A 131 -2.22 -14.78 -14.05
CA PHE A 131 -3.38 -14.50 -14.90
C PHE A 131 -4.47 -13.78 -14.10
N PHE A 132 -4.97 -12.68 -14.66
CA PHE A 132 -5.97 -11.81 -14.02
C PHE A 132 -7.22 -11.73 -14.88
N ARG A 133 -8.40 -11.71 -14.26
CA ARG A 133 -9.65 -11.56 -15.00
C ARG A 133 -9.85 -10.13 -15.48
N THR A 134 -10.06 -9.94 -16.78
CA THR A 134 -10.28 -8.61 -17.37
C THR A 134 -11.41 -7.84 -16.68
N ASP A 135 -12.53 -8.50 -16.38
CA ASP A 135 -13.71 -7.87 -15.78
C ASP A 135 -13.55 -7.45 -14.30
N GLU A 136 -12.47 -7.86 -13.64
CA GLU A 136 -12.14 -7.49 -12.26
C GLU A 136 -11.07 -6.38 -12.19
N THR A 137 -10.43 -6.02 -13.31
CA THR A 137 -9.35 -5.02 -13.37
C THR A 137 -9.82 -3.58 -13.20
N GLY A 138 -11.09 -3.31 -13.47
CA GLY A 138 -11.64 -1.97 -13.49
C GLY A 138 -11.09 -1.09 -14.61
N PHE A 139 -10.52 -1.66 -15.68
CA PHE A 139 -10.16 -0.90 -16.87
C PHE A 139 -11.38 -0.38 -17.62
N ASP A 140 -11.25 0.81 -18.20
CA ASP A 140 -12.17 1.36 -19.19
C ASP A 140 -11.45 1.78 -20.49
N SER A 141 -12.21 2.26 -21.48
CA SER A 141 -11.67 2.62 -22.81
C SER A 141 -10.72 3.81 -22.82
N GLU A 142 -10.67 4.59 -21.72
CA GLU A 142 -9.80 5.77 -21.59
C GLU A 142 -8.46 5.42 -20.92
N ASP A 143 -8.35 4.25 -20.28
CA ASP A 143 -7.11 3.80 -19.65
C ASP A 143 -5.99 3.54 -20.68
N SER A 144 -4.79 3.98 -20.32
CA SER A 144 -3.56 3.74 -21.12
C SER A 144 -2.43 3.12 -20.30
N THR A 145 -2.66 2.85 -19.02
CA THR A 145 -1.65 2.40 -18.08
C THR A 145 -2.25 1.34 -17.16
N ALA A 146 -1.52 0.26 -16.91
CA ALA A 146 -1.83 -0.71 -15.88
C ALA A 146 -0.99 -0.43 -14.63
N ARG A 147 -1.52 -0.83 -13.48
CA ARG A 147 -0.76 -0.93 -12.24
C ARG A 147 -0.85 -2.34 -11.68
N LEU A 148 0.29 -2.88 -11.26
CA LEU A 148 0.38 -4.06 -10.42
C LEU A 148 0.92 -3.63 -9.06
N VAL A 149 0.31 -4.10 -7.98
CA VAL A 149 0.89 -3.97 -6.63
C VAL A 149 1.08 -5.34 -6.02
N TRP A 150 2.18 -5.49 -5.27
CA TRP A 150 2.45 -6.63 -4.40
C TRP A 150 2.30 -6.19 -2.95
N GLU A 151 1.50 -6.90 -2.17
CA GLU A 151 1.25 -6.60 -0.76
C GLU A 151 2.16 -7.45 0.14
N ARG A 152 3.14 -6.82 0.77
CA ARG A 152 4.08 -7.48 1.71
C ARG A 152 3.36 -8.09 2.91
N THR A 153 2.30 -7.45 3.39
CA THR A 153 1.49 -7.90 4.53
C THR A 153 0.07 -8.21 4.09
N GLU A 154 -0.64 -9.05 4.84
CA GLU A 154 -2.06 -9.38 4.58
C GLU A 154 -2.98 -8.17 4.71
N GLU A 155 -2.53 -7.13 5.41
CA GLU A 155 -3.26 -5.87 5.59
C GLU A 155 -3.14 -4.93 4.39
N GLY A 156 -2.26 -5.23 3.42
CA GLY A 156 -2.10 -4.45 2.19
C GLY A 156 -1.44 -3.07 2.37
N GLN A 157 -0.83 -2.78 3.53
CA GLN A 157 -0.33 -1.45 3.85
C GLN A 157 1.11 -1.17 3.39
N HIS A 158 1.83 -2.21 2.95
CA HIS A 158 3.23 -2.12 2.54
C HIS A 158 3.47 -3.03 1.33
N GLY A 159 4.42 -2.66 0.47
CA GLY A 159 4.80 -3.50 -0.65
C GLY A 159 5.52 -2.74 -1.76
N LEU A 160 5.45 -3.27 -2.97
CA LEU A 160 6.03 -2.70 -4.19
C LEU A 160 4.96 -2.57 -5.27
N ALA A 161 5.21 -1.73 -6.27
CA ALA A 161 4.35 -1.55 -7.44
C ALA A 161 5.16 -1.61 -8.74
N GLY A 162 4.48 -1.95 -9.82
CA GLY A 162 4.96 -1.83 -11.19
C GLY A 162 3.87 -1.21 -12.05
N THR A 163 4.26 -0.53 -13.12
CA THR A 163 3.33 0.02 -14.12
C THR A 163 3.72 -0.41 -15.52
N ALA A 164 2.73 -0.51 -16.41
CA ALA A 164 2.94 -0.85 -17.81
C ALA A 164 2.03 0.01 -18.68
N THR A 165 2.50 0.39 -19.87
CA THR A 165 1.65 1.07 -20.86
C THR A 165 0.74 0.04 -21.55
N LEU A 166 -0.50 0.42 -21.83
CA LEU A 166 -1.52 -0.43 -22.45
C LEU A 166 -2.11 0.21 -23.71
N THR A 167 -2.78 -0.62 -24.49
CA THR A 167 -3.75 -0.18 -25.50
C THR A 167 -5.09 -0.84 -25.20
N ILE A 168 -6.06 -0.08 -24.73
CA ILE A 168 -7.40 -0.63 -24.51
C ILE A 168 -8.20 -0.60 -25.81
N VAL A 169 -8.90 -1.70 -26.08
CA VAL A 169 -9.95 -1.76 -27.09
C VAL A 169 -11.21 -2.32 -26.46
N GLY A 170 -12.36 -1.96 -27.02
CA GLY A 170 -13.62 -2.58 -26.69
C GLY A 170 -14.59 -2.43 -27.85
#